data_AF-A0A6N4QXG6-F1
#
_entry.id   AF-A0A6N4QXG6-F1
#
_cell.length_a   1.000
_cell.length_b   1.000
_cell.length_c   1.000
_cell.angle_alpha   90.00
_cell.angle_beta   90.00
_cell.angle_gamma   90.00
#
_symmetry.space_group_name_H-M   'P 1'
#
loop_
_entity.id
_entity.type
_entity.pdbx_description
1 polymer ?
#
loop_
_entity_poly.entity_id
_entity_poly.type
_entity_poly.pdbx_seq_one_letter_code
_entity_poly.pdbx_strand_id
1 'polypeptide(L)'
;MKLFLKSLKPILVCCCAYFFFVGQTTTPSTRFENKKDGTVVDNRTGLIWQRCPAGLGSENSTTRKSTCGADNGNVNGSSSIYNWGDALRYCKGALTRKPPVLPAGKSWRLPNIKELKTIVDRSQMNPAMDTNVLIIGTEDYFWSSTTVVSNPSSAWTVSFFYGTSYGTSDKDFGYYVRCVSQ
;
A
#
# COMPACT_ATOMS: atom_id res chain seq x y z
N MET A 1 -22.99 69.10 0.44
CA MET A 1 -24.36 69.43 0.01
C MET A 1 -24.53 68.89 -1.41
N LYS A 2 -25.63 68.17 -1.66
CA LYS A 2 -25.91 67.28 -2.81
C LYS A 2 -25.71 67.92 -4.19
N LEU A 3 -25.28 67.12 -5.17
CA LEU A 3 -25.83 67.17 -6.52
C LEU A 3 -25.73 65.79 -7.19
N PHE A 4 -26.91 65.25 -7.51
CA PHE A 4 -27.17 64.04 -8.27
C PHE A 4 -26.88 64.29 -9.76
N LEU A 5 -26.25 63.33 -10.44
CA LEU A 5 -26.36 63.15 -11.90
C LEU A 5 -26.72 61.69 -12.19
N LYS A 6 -27.81 61.53 -12.95
CA LYS A 6 -28.44 60.26 -13.31
C LYS A 6 -27.71 59.60 -14.50
N SER A 7 -27.59 58.27 -14.41
CA SER A 7 -27.76 57.26 -15.47
C SER A 7 -27.04 57.44 -16.83
N LEU A 8 -26.07 56.57 -17.09
CA LEU A 8 -25.94 55.86 -18.37
C LEU A 8 -25.53 54.40 -18.11
N LYS A 9 -26.34 53.44 -18.57
CA LYS A 9 -25.99 52.02 -18.62
C LYS A 9 -25.22 51.75 -19.93
N PRO A 10 -24.09 51.06 -19.89
CA PRO A 10 -23.67 50.19 -20.98
C PRO A 10 -23.94 48.73 -20.63
N ILE A 11 -24.68 48.09 -21.53
CA ILE A 11 -24.97 46.66 -21.64
C ILE A 11 -23.70 45.95 -22.13
N LEU A 12 -23.59 44.64 -21.83
CA LEU A 12 -22.68 43.65 -22.44
C LEU A 12 -21.21 43.74 -21.96
N VAL A 13 -20.50 42.70 -21.54
CA VAL A 13 -20.60 41.24 -21.70
C VAL A 13 -20.04 40.64 -20.40
N CYS A 14 -20.86 39.98 -19.59
CA CYS A 14 -20.29 39.10 -18.56
C CYS A 14 -20.10 37.74 -19.22
N CYS A 15 -18.89 37.49 -19.74
CA CYS A 15 -18.41 36.13 -19.92
C CYS A 15 -18.36 35.51 -18.53
N CYS A 16 -19.49 34.99 -18.05
CA CYS A 16 -19.49 33.98 -17.01
C CYS A 16 -18.73 32.80 -17.61
N ALA A 17 -17.41 32.80 -17.41
CA ALA A 17 -16.62 31.60 -17.50
C ALA A 17 -17.34 30.60 -16.59
N TYR A 18 -18.06 29.67 -17.23
CA TYR A 18 -18.46 28.43 -16.60
C TYR A 18 -17.15 27.74 -16.23
N PHE A 19 -16.60 28.10 -15.07
CA PHE A 19 -15.81 27.16 -14.30
C PHE A 19 -16.79 26.03 -13.99
N PHE A 20 -16.82 25.03 -14.86
CA PHE A 20 -17.17 23.69 -14.46
C PHE A 20 -16.16 23.33 -13.37
N PHE A 21 -16.51 23.65 -12.13
CA PHE A 21 -15.93 22.99 -10.98
C PHE A 21 -16.37 21.53 -11.14
N VAL A 22 -15.54 20.74 -11.80
CA VAL A 22 -15.56 19.30 -11.56
C VAL A 22 -15.05 19.17 -10.14
N GLY A 23 -15.96 19.34 -9.19
CA GLY A 23 -15.78 18.85 -7.84
C GLY A 23 -15.66 17.35 -7.96
N GLN A 24 -14.44 16.88 -8.22
CA GLN A 24 -14.10 15.50 -7.94
C GLN A 24 -14.17 15.38 -6.42
N THR A 25 -15.35 15.04 -5.91
CA THR A 25 -15.45 14.44 -4.58
C THR A 25 -14.91 13.03 -4.74
N THR A 26 -13.59 12.89 -4.80
CA THR A 26 -12.96 11.60 -4.50
C THR A 26 -13.15 11.40 -3.01
N THR A 27 -14.31 10.87 -2.61
CA THR A 27 -14.45 10.30 -1.27
C THR A 27 -13.25 9.36 -1.10
N PRO A 28 -12.35 9.59 -0.12
CA PRO A 28 -11.22 8.70 0.09
C PRO A 28 -11.77 7.28 0.23
N SER A 29 -11.21 6.33 -0.51
CA SER A 29 -11.79 4.99 -0.55
C SER A 29 -11.82 4.43 0.87
N THR A 30 -13.01 4.06 1.36
CA THR A 30 -13.21 3.39 2.65
C THR A 30 -12.76 1.92 2.62
N ARG A 31 -12.11 1.50 1.53
CA ARG A 31 -11.71 0.13 1.31
C ARG A 31 -10.66 -0.32 2.32
N PHE A 32 -9.63 0.50 2.54
CA PHE A 32 -8.54 0.15 3.43
C PHE A 32 -8.64 0.92 4.74
N GLU A 33 -8.67 0.20 5.85
CA GLU A 33 -8.76 0.76 7.19
C GLU A 33 -7.45 0.51 7.94
N ASN A 34 -6.71 1.58 8.26
CA ASN A 34 -5.51 1.47 9.10
C ASN A 34 -5.91 1.24 10.57
N LYS A 35 -5.51 0.11 11.14
CA LYS A 35 -5.79 -0.24 12.54
C LYS A 35 -4.80 0.37 13.54
N LYS A 36 -3.80 1.12 13.06
CA LYS A 36 -2.74 1.77 13.84
C LYS A 36 -1.88 0.80 14.68
N ASP A 37 -1.91 -0.48 14.35
CA ASP A 37 -1.19 -1.55 15.05
C ASP A 37 -0.17 -2.26 14.14
N GLY A 38 0.21 -1.65 13.02
CA GLY A 38 1.01 -2.31 11.98
C GLY A 38 0.20 -2.99 10.88
N THR A 39 -1.14 -2.97 10.98
CA THR A 39 -2.01 -3.65 10.02
C THR A 39 -3.04 -2.74 9.35
N VAL A 40 -3.50 -3.22 8.19
CA VAL A 40 -4.52 -2.59 7.36
C VAL A 40 -5.58 -3.63 7.04
N VAL A 41 -6.84 -3.33 7.30
CA VAL A 41 -7.95 -4.19 6.89
C VAL A 41 -8.42 -3.78 5.50
N ASP A 42 -8.52 -4.73 4.59
CA ASP A 42 -9.16 -4.56 3.27
C ASP A 42 -10.63 -5.00 3.35
N ASN A 43 -11.53 -4.04 3.51
CA ASN A 43 -12.97 -4.26 3.66
C ASN A 43 -13.61 -4.91 2.42
N ARG A 44 -12.92 -4.91 1.27
CA ARG A 44 -13.41 -5.59 0.05
C ARG A 44 -13.12 -7.08 0.07
N THR A 45 -11.97 -7.49 0.60
CA THR A 45 -11.51 -8.90 0.56
C THR A 45 -11.62 -9.59 1.92
N GLY A 46 -11.82 -8.84 2.99
CA GLY A 46 -11.77 -9.32 4.37
C GLY A 46 -10.34 -9.64 4.85
N LEU A 47 -9.32 -9.34 4.05
CA LEU A 47 -7.93 -9.63 4.37
C LEU A 47 -7.33 -8.55 5.26
N ILE A 48 -6.42 -8.98 6.14
CA ILE A 48 -5.63 -8.11 6.99
C ILE A 48 -4.21 -8.11 6.45
N TRP A 49 -3.75 -6.95 6.02
CA TRP A 49 -2.44 -6.73 5.44
C TRP A 49 -1.47 -6.20 6.48
N GLN A 50 -0.23 -6.67 6.40
CA GLN A 50 0.89 -5.98 7.00
C GLN A 50 1.05 -4.60 6.32
N ARG A 51 1.15 -3.52 7.11
CA ARG A 51 1.17 -2.14 6.59
C ARG A 51 2.50 -1.74 5.95
N CYS A 52 3.63 -2.09 6.59
CA CYS A 52 4.98 -1.92 6.02
C CYS A 52 5.48 -3.24 5.45
N PRO A 53 6.35 -3.23 4.42
CA PRO A 53 7.06 -4.43 4.02
C PRO A 53 7.98 -4.94 5.14
N ALA A 54 8.40 -6.18 5.03
CA ALA A 54 9.43 -6.76 5.88
C ALA A 54 10.70 -5.91 5.88
N GLY A 55 11.31 -5.73 7.05
CA GLY A 55 12.49 -4.91 7.30
C GLY A 55 12.21 -3.44 7.56
N LEU A 56 11.05 -2.90 7.16
CA LEU A 56 10.75 -1.48 7.29
C LEU A 56 9.98 -1.16 8.59
N GLY A 57 10.41 -0.07 9.23
CA GLY A 57 9.83 0.44 10.47
C GLY A 57 10.49 -0.13 11.72
N SER A 58 10.03 0.32 12.88
CA SER A 58 10.56 -0.09 14.19
C SER A 58 9.56 -0.93 14.99
N GLU A 59 10.01 -1.45 16.12
CA GLU A 59 9.15 -1.99 17.18
C GLU A 59 9.14 -1.04 18.38
N ASN A 60 8.01 -0.94 19.05
CA ASN A 60 7.94 -0.29 20.36
C ASN A 60 8.62 -1.19 21.39
N SER A 61 9.64 -0.69 22.07
CA SER A 61 10.51 -1.47 22.96
C SER A 61 9.76 -2.12 24.14
N THR A 62 8.68 -1.50 24.60
CA THR A 62 7.86 -1.98 25.73
C THR A 62 6.81 -2.99 25.28
N THR A 63 6.03 -2.66 24.26
CA THR A 63 4.88 -3.49 23.82
C THR A 63 5.27 -4.55 22.79
N ARG A 64 6.48 -4.45 22.21
CA ARG A 64 6.98 -5.28 21.10
C ARG A 64 6.06 -5.28 19.87
N LYS A 65 5.19 -4.29 19.75
CA LYS A 65 4.34 -4.08 18.57
C LYS A 65 5.09 -3.26 17.53
N SER A 66 4.77 -3.48 16.26
CA SER A 66 5.27 -2.59 15.21
C SER A 66 4.83 -1.15 15.44
N THR A 67 5.74 -0.20 15.20
CA THR A 67 5.40 1.23 15.16
C THR A 67 4.93 1.67 13.79
N CYS A 68 5.02 0.82 12.76
CA CYS A 68 4.56 1.16 11.42
C CYS A 68 3.05 1.48 11.45
N GLY A 69 2.68 2.74 11.22
CA GLY A 69 1.28 3.18 11.19
C GLY A 69 0.70 3.71 12.50
N ALA A 70 1.49 3.79 13.57
CA ALA A 70 1.08 4.37 14.86
C ALA A 70 1.26 5.91 14.90
N ASP A 71 0.62 6.64 13.97
CA ASP A 71 0.64 8.11 13.79
C ASP A 71 1.90 8.67 13.09
N ASN A 72 1.85 8.83 11.76
CA ASN A 72 2.99 9.24 10.89
C ASN A 72 4.31 8.51 11.21
N GLY A 73 4.20 7.34 11.85
CA GLY A 73 5.17 6.86 12.81
C GLY A 73 6.18 5.94 12.18
N ASN A 74 7.42 6.41 12.15
CA ASN A 74 8.65 5.64 12.13
C ASN A 74 8.67 4.50 11.09
N VAL A 75 8.63 4.90 9.81
CA VAL A 75 9.05 4.08 8.66
C VAL A 75 10.58 4.09 8.51
N ASN A 76 11.33 4.32 9.59
CA ASN A 76 12.80 4.33 9.52
C ASN A 76 13.34 2.93 9.22
N GLY A 77 14.57 2.88 8.71
CA GLY A 77 15.21 1.65 8.28
C GLY A 77 14.98 1.37 6.80
N SER A 78 15.32 0.14 6.39
CA SER A 78 15.27 -0.27 4.99
C SER A 78 14.50 -1.57 4.85
N SER A 79 13.68 -1.66 3.80
CA SER A 79 13.00 -2.90 3.44
C SER A 79 14.02 -4.02 3.23
N SER A 80 13.75 -5.19 3.80
CA SER A 80 14.59 -6.39 3.67
C SER A 80 14.09 -7.25 2.52
N ILE A 81 15.02 -7.73 1.70
CA ILE A 81 14.75 -8.74 0.69
C ILE A 81 14.98 -10.14 1.25
N TYR A 82 14.21 -11.10 0.76
CA TYR A 82 14.28 -12.51 1.15
C TYR A 82 14.20 -13.39 -0.09
N ASN A 83 14.89 -14.53 -0.09
CA ASN A 83 14.55 -15.61 -1.00
C ASN A 83 13.12 -16.12 -0.72
N TRP A 84 12.54 -16.86 -1.66
CA TRP A 84 11.14 -17.26 -1.57
C TRP A 84 10.84 -18.15 -0.34
N GLY A 85 11.75 -19.06 0.01
CA GLY A 85 11.63 -19.93 1.18
C GLY A 85 11.63 -19.14 2.49
N ASP A 86 12.52 -18.16 2.61
CA ASP A 86 12.59 -17.27 3.76
C ASP A 86 11.41 -16.31 3.81
N ALA A 87 10.88 -15.86 2.67
CA ALA A 87 9.64 -15.07 2.62
C ALA A 87 8.44 -15.84 3.21
N LEU A 88 8.33 -17.14 2.91
CA LEU A 88 7.31 -18.00 3.52
C LEU A 88 7.51 -18.14 5.03
N ARG A 89 8.75 -18.33 5.48
CA ARG A 89 9.10 -18.47 6.90
C ARG A 89 8.88 -17.16 7.67
N TYR A 90 9.19 -16.03 7.05
CA TYR A 90 8.98 -14.69 7.59
C TYR A 90 7.51 -14.49 7.97
N CYS A 91 6.61 -14.71 7.01
CA CYS A 91 5.18 -14.52 7.27
C CYS A 91 4.61 -15.53 8.27
N LYS A 92 5.22 -16.70 8.45
CA LYS A 92 4.85 -17.66 9.50
C LYS A 92 5.43 -17.32 10.88
N GLY A 93 6.17 -16.21 11.02
CA GLY A 93 6.84 -15.83 12.27
C GLY A 93 8.04 -16.73 12.63
N ALA A 94 8.56 -17.50 11.67
CA ALA A 94 9.61 -18.50 11.88
C ALA A 94 11.03 -17.97 11.59
N LEU A 95 11.18 -16.68 11.27
CA LEU A 95 12.46 -15.99 11.21
C LEU A 95 12.65 -15.13 12.46
N THR A 96 13.89 -15.04 12.95
CA THR A 96 14.28 -14.14 14.04
C THR A 96 13.80 -12.72 13.73
N ARG A 97 13.12 -12.13 14.71
CA ARG A 97 12.31 -10.90 14.65
C ARG A 97 13.00 -9.80 13.84
N LYS A 98 12.65 -9.66 12.57
CA LYS A 98 12.87 -8.42 11.81
C LYS A 98 11.56 -7.63 11.78
N PRO A 99 11.59 -6.31 12.01
CA PRO A 99 10.40 -5.49 11.97
C PRO A 99 9.73 -5.53 10.58
N PRO A 100 8.44 -5.19 10.47
CA PRO A 100 7.54 -4.93 11.59
C PRO A 100 7.08 -6.24 12.24
N VAL A 101 6.98 -6.25 13.58
CA VAL A 101 6.41 -7.40 14.31
C VAL A 101 4.93 -7.53 13.96
N LEU A 102 4.55 -8.69 13.43
CA LEU A 102 3.17 -9.02 13.08
C LEU A 102 2.36 -9.27 14.36
N PRO A 103 1.14 -8.69 14.50
CA PRO A 103 0.30 -8.94 15.66
C PRO A 103 0.05 -10.43 15.94
N ALA A 104 0.19 -10.82 17.20
CA ALA A 104 -0.09 -12.16 17.68
C ALA A 104 -1.59 -12.53 17.56
N GLY A 105 -1.91 -13.82 17.63
CA GLY A 105 -3.29 -14.32 17.53
C GLY A 105 -3.84 -14.32 16.10
N LYS A 106 -2.99 -14.18 15.09
CA LYS A 106 -3.33 -14.21 13.66
C LYS A 106 -2.47 -15.23 12.93
N SER A 107 -3.06 -15.87 11.91
CA SER A 107 -2.38 -16.85 11.06
C SER A 107 -1.82 -16.15 9.83
N TRP A 108 -0.67 -15.51 10.02
CA TRP A 108 0.03 -14.80 8.96
C TRP A 108 0.64 -15.74 7.93
N ARG A 109 0.59 -15.32 6.66
CA ARG A 109 1.16 -16.05 5.52
C ARG A 109 1.57 -15.10 4.40
N LEU A 110 2.38 -15.62 3.49
CA LEU A 110 2.71 -14.94 2.24
C LEU A 110 1.48 -14.96 1.32
N PRO A 111 1.04 -13.81 0.78
CA PRO A 111 -0.14 -13.72 -0.08
C PRO A 111 0.07 -14.47 -1.40
N ASN A 112 -1.01 -15.04 -1.92
CA ASN A 112 -0.99 -15.60 -3.27
C ASN A 112 -1.08 -14.48 -4.32
N ILE A 113 -0.87 -14.82 -5.60
CA ILE A 113 -0.74 -13.82 -6.66
C ILE A 113 -2.07 -13.08 -6.90
N LYS A 114 -3.21 -13.73 -6.65
CA LYS A 114 -4.53 -13.12 -6.78
C LYS A 114 -4.73 -12.08 -5.68
N GLU A 115 -4.32 -12.37 -4.45
CA GLU A 115 -4.41 -11.45 -3.31
C GLU A 115 -3.54 -10.22 -3.50
N LEU A 116 -2.26 -10.38 -3.87
CA LEU A 116 -1.38 -9.23 -4.14
C LEU A 116 -1.92 -8.36 -5.27
N LYS A 117 -2.50 -8.95 -6.32
CA LYS A 117 -3.13 -8.20 -7.40
C LYS A 117 -4.29 -7.33 -6.93
N THR A 118 -4.94 -7.65 -5.81
CA THR A 118 -6.06 -6.85 -5.31
C THR A 118 -5.63 -5.51 -4.72
N ILE A 119 -4.39 -5.38 -4.24
CA ILE A 119 -3.87 -4.13 -3.64
C ILE A 119 -3.16 -3.24 -4.65
N VAL A 120 -3.08 -3.68 -5.91
CA VAL A 120 -2.59 -2.87 -7.03
C VAL A 120 -3.67 -1.88 -7.45
N ASP A 121 -3.28 -0.61 -7.56
CA ASP A 121 -4.11 0.46 -8.09
C ASP A 121 -3.62 0.83 -9.50
N ARG A 122 -4.42 0.46 -10.50
CA ARG A 122 -4.10 0.66 -11.92
C ARG A 122 -4.30 2.10 -12.40
N SER A 123 -4.85 2.98 -11.57
CA SER A 123 -5.07 4.38 -11.93
C SER A 123 -3.85 5.28 -11.68
N GLN A 124 -2.83 4.77 -10.98
CA GLN A 124 -1.61 5.49 -10.65
C GLN A 124 -0.37 4.63 -10.94
N MET A 125 0.78 5.29 -11.00
CA MET A 125 2.09 4.65 -11.09
C MET A 125 3.03 5.27 -10.08
N ASN A 126 4.08 4.54 -9.75
CA ASN A 126 5.17 5.01 -8.90
C ASN A 126 4.78 5.56 -7.50
N PRO A 127 4.20 4.73 -6.62
CA PRO A 127 3.79 3.35 -6.85
C PRO A 127 2.29 3.23 -7.18
N ALA A 128 1.95 2.19 -7.92
CA ALA A 128 0.62 1.75 -8.30
C ALA A 128 -0.13 1.08 -7.14
N MET A 129 -0.28 1.79 -6.02
CA MET A 129 -0.98 1.37 -4.81
C MET A 129 -1.33 2.57 -3.93
N ASP A 130 -2.34 2.44 -3.07
CA ASP A 130 -2.70 3.47 -2.10
C ASP A 130 -1.65 3.60 -0.98
N THR A 131 -0.70 4.53 -1.18
CA THR A 131 0.42 4.77 -0.26
C THR A 131 0.03 5.48 1.04
N ASN A 132 -1.17 6.07 1.09
CA ASN A 132 -1.68 6.62 2.35
C ASN A 132 -1.99 5.51 3.35
N VAL A 133 -2.29 4.30 2.85
CA VAL A 133 -2.68 3.17 3.68
C VAL A 133 -1.64 2.05 3.71
N LEU A 134 -0.99 1.72 2.61
CA LEU A 134 0.06 0.71 2.57
C LEU A 134 1.41 1.35 2.22
N ILE A 135 2.43 1.16 3.06
CA ILE A 135 3.75 1.73 2.81
C ILE A 135 4.55 0.78 1.94
N ILE A 136 5.13 1.24 0.82
CA ILE A 136 5.93 0.37 -0.06
C ILE A 136 7.39 0.21 0.37
N GLY A 137 7.98 1.24 1.01
CA GLY A 137 9.42 1.28 1.28
C GLY A 137 10.20 1.61 0.00
N THR A 138 10.90 0.61 -0.54
CA THR A 138 11.65 0.72 -1.80
C THR A 138 10.84 0.07 -2.91
N GLU A 139 10.85 0.68 -4.09
CA GLU A 139 10.16 0.17 -5.27
C GLU A 139 10.91 -1.02 -5.86
N ASP A 140 10.38 -2.22 -5.68
CA ASP A 140 10.85 -3.44 -6.33
C ASP A 140 9.70 -4.47 -6.34
N TYR A 141 10.00 -5.70 -6.74
CA TYR A 141 9.08 -6.82 -6.75
C TYR A 141 8.79 -7.35 -5.33
N PHE A 142 7.54 -7.77 -5.14
CA PHE A 142 7.06 -8.45 -3.95
C PHE A 142 6.75 -9.91 -4.25
N TRP A 143 7.22 -10.80 -3.38
CA TRP A 143 6.98 -12.23 -3.51
C TRP A 143 5.52 -12.62 -3.32
N SER A 144 5.04 -13.53 -4.18
CA SER A 144 3.83 -14.30 -3.95
C SER A 144 4.14 -15.72 -3.48
N SER A 145 3.25 -16.34 -2.70
CA SER A 145 3.27 -17.78 -2.41
C SER A 145 2.90 -18.66 -3.61
N THR A 146 2.51 -18.07 -4.75
CA THR A 146 2.14 -18.85 -5.94
C THR A 146 3.38 -19.30 -6.70
N THR A 147 3.59 -20.62 -6.76
CA THR A 147 4.63 -21.25 -7.60
C THR A 147 4.20 -21.24 -9.07
N VAL A 148 5.15 -21.11 -9.99
CA VAL A 148 4.89 -21.21 -11.44
C VAL A 148 4.68 -22.68 -11.81
N VAL A 149 3.54 -22.99 -12.45
CA VAL A 149 3.17 -24.38 -12.77
C VAL A 149 4.17 -25.04 -13.72
N SER A 150 4.62 -24.31 -14.74
CA SER A 150 5.58 -24.80 -15.73
C SER A 150 7.02 -24.84 -15.25
N ASN A 151 7.35 -24.15 -14.15
CA ASN A 151 8.68 -24.13 -13.56
C ASN A 151 8.60 -24.02 -12.02
N PRO A 152 8.55 -25.17 -11.31
CA PRO A 152 8.42 -25.17 -9.85
C PRO A 152 9.58 -24.52 -9.09
N SER A 153 10.74 -24.32 -9.73
CA SER A 153 11.86 -23.55 -9.17
C SER A 153 11.60 -22.04 -9.16
N SER A 154 10.53 -21.58 -9.80
CA SER A 154 10.14 -20.17 -9.84
C SER A 154 8.82 -19.89 -9.11
N ALA A 155 8.66 -18.65 -8.66
CA ALA A 155 7.43 -18.14 -8.09
C ALA A 155 7.04 -16.81 -8.72
N TRP A 156 5.77 -16.45 -8.58
CA TRP A 156 5.24 -15.18 -9.09
C TRP A 156 5.64 -14.01 -8.19
N THR A 157 5.85 -12.85 -8.82
CA THR A 157 6.09 -11.58 -8.15
C THR A 157 5.16 -10.49 -8.68
N VAL A 158 4.95 -9.45 -7.87
CA VAL A 158 4.23 -8.23 -8.28
C VAL A 158 5.14 -7.03 -8.08
N SER A 159 5.36 -6.24 -9.12
CA SER A 159 5.94 -4.90 -9.00
C SER A 159 4.82 -3.87 -8.96
N PHE A 160 4.92 -2.97 -8.00
CA PHE A 160 4.00 -1.85 -7.87
C PHE A 160 4.48 -0.62 -8.66
N PHE A 161 5.47 -0.72 -9.54
CA PHE A 161 5.94 0.45 -10.27
C PHE A 161 4.90 0.93 -11.31
N TYR A 162 4.34 0.02 -12.12
CA TYR A 162 3.42 0.36 -13.24
C TYR A 162 1.99 -0.21 -13.14
N GLY A 163 1.56 -0.76 -12.00
CA GLY A 163 0.16 -1.20 -11.80
C GLY A 163 -0.28 -2.44 -12.58
N THR A 164 0.56 -2.91 -13.51
CA THR A 164 0.33 -4.13 -14.29
C THR A 164 1.56 -5.02 -14.37
N SER A 165 2.66 -4.64 -13.72
CA SER A 165 3.92 -5.38 -13.75
C SER A 165 3.85 -6.62 -12.87
N TYR A 166 3.67 -7.77 -13.49
CA TYR A 166 3.77 -9.09 -12.85
C TYR A 166 4.96 -9.82 -13.42
N GLY A 167 5.73 -10.47 -12.56
CA GLY A 167 6.94 -11.21 -12.94
C GLY A 167 6.91 -12.64 -12.44
N THR A 168 7.88 -13.41 -12.90
CA THR A 168 8.26 -14.68 -12.30
C THR A 168 9.75 -14.65 -12.07
N SER A 169 10.20 -15.18 -10.94
CA SER A 169 11.62 -15.28 -10.66
C SER A 169 11.95 -16.62 -10.03
N ASP A 170 13.20 -17.04 -10.21
CA ASP A 170 13.78 -18.15 -9.46
C ASP A 170 13.70 -17.87 -7.95
N LYS A 171 13.37 -18.90 -7.19
CA LYS A 171 13.08 -18.85 -5.76
C LYS A 171 14.30 -18.49 -4.91
N ASP A 172 15.51 -18.56 -5.46
CA ASP A 172 16.74 -18.19 -4.76
C ASP A 172 17.01 -16.67 -4.76
N PHE A 173 16.32 -15.90 -5.60
CA PHE A 173 16.48 -14.43 -5.65
C PHE A 173 15.82 -13.72 -4.45
N GLY A 174 16.43 -12.62 -4.02
CA GLY A 174 15.89 -11.78 -2.97
C GLY A 174 14.85 -10.78 -3.49
N TYR A 175 13.64 -10.79 -2.91
CA TYR A 175 12.61 -9.77 -3.15
C TYR A 175 11.87 -9.38 -1.86
N TYR A 176 11.09 -8.30 -1.93
CA TYR A 176 10.33 -7.79 -0.79
C TYR A 176 9.16 -8.68 -0.41
N VAL A 177 8.76 -8.54 0.85
CA VAL A 177 7.74 -9.39 1.47
C VAL A 177 6.71 -8.51 2.16
N ARG A 178 5.44 -8.81 1.93
CA ARG A 178 4.30 -8.28 2.67
C ARG A 178 3.37 -9.43 3.02
N CYS A 179 3.06 -9.58 4.30
CA CYS A 179 2.23 -10.68 4.77
C CYS A 179 0.75 -10.31 4.80
N VAL A 180 -0.09 -11.35 4.77
CA VAL A 180 -1.54 -11.25 4.90
C VAL A 180 -2.05 -12.25 5.95
N SER A 181 -3.17 -11.92 6.60
CA SER A 181 -3.96 -12.79 7.48
C SER A 181 -5.44 -12.68 7.11
N GLN A 182 -6.23 -13.63 7.59
CA GLN A 182 -7.68 -13.48 7.76
C GLN A 182 -7.99 -12.85 9.12
#